data_AF-A0A383C8E3-F1
#
_entry.id   AF-A0A383C8E3-F1
#
_cell.length_a   1.000
_cell.length_b   1.000
_cell.length_c   1.000
_cell.angle_alpha   90.00
_cell.angle_beta   90.00
_cell.angle_gamma   90.00
#
_symmetry.space_group_name_H-M   'P 1'
#
loop_
_entity.id
_entity.type
_entity.pdbx_description
1 polymer ?
#
loop_
_entity_poly.entity_id
_entity_poly.type
_entity_poly.pdbx_seq_one_letter_code
_entity_poly.pdbx_strand_id
1 'polypeptide(L)' 'MSLFDTIQSDMYAAMKSGDKHKTGTLRVALSTLKDKKIEKREDLTDVEAIKIIQNLVKQRKEAADIYKENGRNDL' A
#
# COMPACT_ATOMS: atom_id res chain seq x y z
N MET A 1 -11.73 -3.76 -14.24
CA MET A 1 -10.88 -4.04 -13.07
C MET A 1 -10.88 -2.80 -12.22
N SER A 2 -11.23 -2.93 -10.94
CA SER A 2 -11.05 -1.81 -10.00
C SER A 2 -9.56 -1.60 -9.69
N LEU A 3 -9.23 -0.48 -9.05
CA LEU A 3 -7.89 -0.24 -8.52
C LEU A 3 -7.52 -1.30 -7.47
N PHE A 4 -8.49 -1.75 -6.66
CA PHE A 4 -8.29 -2.85 -5.72
C PHE A 4 -7.83 -4.13 -6.44
N ASP A 5 -8.52 -4.51 -7.52
CA ASP A 5 -8.17 -5.70 -8.30
C ASP A 5 -6.80 -5.56 -8.97
N THR A 6 -6.50 -4.36 -9.47
CA THR A 6 -5.19 -4.05 -10.07
C THR A 6 -4.07 -4.25 -9.06
N ILE A 7 -4.20 -3.70 -7.84
CA ILE A 7 -3.20 -3.85 -6.78
C ILE A 7 -3.05 -5.31 -6.37
N GLN A 8 -4.15 -6.06 -6.31
CA GLN A 8 -4.11 -7.48 -6.00
C GLN A 8 -3.39 -8.29 -7.10
N SER A 9 -3.68 -8.01 -8.37
CA SER A 9 -3.01 -8.63 -9.51
C SER A 9 -1.51 -8.32 -9.52
N ASP A 10 -1.15 -7.05 -9.34
CA ASP A 10 0.24 -6.60 -9.29
C ASP A 10 1.02 -7.24 -8.13
N MET A 11 0.34 -7.48 -6.99
CA MET A 11 0.94 -8.17 -5.84
C MET A 11 1.31 -9.61 -6.20
N TYR A 12 0.43 -10.34 -6.88
CA TYR A 12 0.74 -11.69 -7.36
C TYR A 12 1.84 -11.68 -8.44
N ALA A 13 1.82 -10.69 -9.34
CA ALA A 13 2.87 -10.53 -10.34
C ALA A 13 4.24 -10.27 -9.70
N ALA A 14 4.30 -9.41 -8.67
CA ALA A 14 5.52 -9.14 -7.90
C ALA A 14 6.01 -10.38 -7.14
N MET A 15 5.08 -11.18 -6.58
CA MET A 15 5.43 -12.46 -5.95
C MET A 15 6.05 -13.43 -6.96
N LYS A 16 5.48 -13.52 -8.17
CA LYS A 16 5.98 -14.38 -9.24
C LYS A 16 7.33 -13.93 -9.79
N SER A 17 7.58 -12.62 -9.85
CA SER A 17 8.87 -12.09 -10.29
C SER A 17 9.97 -12.19 -9.22
N GLY A 18 9.64 -12.54 -7.98
CA GLY A 18 10.60 -12.58 -6.87
C GLY A 18 11.01 -11.20 -6.34
N ASP A 19 10.31 -10.13 -6.74
CA ASP A 19 10.57 -8.77 -6.26
C ASP A 19 10.05 -8.62 -4.83
N LYS A 20 10.92 -8.90 -3.86
CA LYS A 20 10.60 -8.88 -2.43
C LYS A 20 10.16 -7.50 -1.96
N HIS A 21 10.80 -6.44 -2.47
CA HIS A 21 10.50 -5.07 -2.05
C HIS A 21 9.11 -4.64 -2.54
N LYS A 22 8.82 -4.83 -3.82
CA LYS A 22 7.49 -4.54 -4.39
C LYS A 22 6.41 -5.41 -3.78
N THR A 23 6.70 -6.69 -3.54
CA THR A 23 5.78 -7.62 -2.88
C THR A 23 5.41 -7.14 -1.48
N GLY A 24 6.40 -6.77 -0.65
CA GLY A 24 6.15 -6.27 0.70
C GLY A 24 5.28 -5.02 0.69
N THR A 25 5.62 -4.06 -0.17
CA THR A 25 4.87 -2.80 -0.32
C THR A 25 3.41 -3.03 -0.74
N LEU A 26 3.19 -3.88 -1.75
CA LEU A 26 1.84 -4.17 -2.25
C LEU A 26 1.00 -4.98 -1.27
N ARG A 27 1.60 -5.89 -0.48
CA ARG A 27 0.87 -6.61 0.58
C ARG A 27 0.36 -5.66 1.65
N VAL A 28 1.18 -4.71 2.11
CA VAL A 28 0.76 -3.72 3.11
C VAL A 28 -0.38 -2.87 2.55
N ALA A 29 -0.24 -2.36 1.33
CA ALA A 29 -1.29 -1.57 0.69
C ALA A 29 -2.61 -2.36 0.54
N LEU A 30 -2.53 -3.61 0.07
CA LEU A 30 -3.69 -4.48 -0.09
C LEU A 30 -4.35 -4.82 1.26
N SER A 31 -3.57 -5.02 2.32
CA SER A 31 -4.10 -5.24 3.67
C SER A 31 -4.93 -4.05 4.13
N THR A 32 -4.38 -2.83 4.04
CA THR A 32 -5.10 -1.61 4.44
C THR A 32 -6.37 -1.41 3.62
N LEU A 33 -6.35 -1.69 2.32
CA LEU A 33 -7.54 -1.62 1.47
C LEU A 33 -8.60 -2.66 1.89
N LYS A 34 -8.18 -3.89 2.22
CA LYS A 34 -9.08 -4.94 2.74
C LYS A 34 -9.71 -4.54 4.06
N ASP A 35 -8.91 -3.99 4.98
CA ASP A 35 -9.43 -3.52 6.28
C ASP A 35 -10.49 -2.44 6.08
N LYS A 36 -10.24 -1.48 5.17
CA LYS A 36 -11.22 -0.42 4.85
C LYS A 36 -12.48 -0.94 4.16
N LYS A 37 -12.34 -1.94 3.28
CA LYS A 37 -13.47 -2.65 2.68
C LYS A 37 -14.33 -3.36 3.74
N ILE A 38 -13.70 -4.02 4.72
CA ILE A 38 -14.37 -4.69 5.84
C ILE A 38 -15.08 -3.67 6.73
N GLU A 39 -14.41 -2.57 7.09
CA GLU A 39 -15.00 -1.47 7.87
C GLU A 39 -16.23 -0.87 7.17
N LYS A 40 -16.13 -0.64 5.85
CA LYS A 40 -17.22 -0.10 5.03
C LYS A 40 -18.37 -1.09 4.84
N ARG A 41 -18.09 -2.40 4.92
CA ARG A 41 -19.01 -3.52 4.60
C ARG A 41 -19.50 -3.52 3.15
N GLU A 42 -18.76 -2.86 2.26
CA GLU A 42 -19.04 -2.73 0.83
C GLU A 42 -17.72 -2.64 0.07
N ASP A 43 -17.77 -2.78 -1.25
CA ASP A 43 -16.62 -2.56 -2.11
C ASP A 43 -16.12 -1.10 -2.04
N LEU A 44 -14.80 -0.94 -2.16
CA LEU A 44 -14.18 0.37 -2.32
C LEU A 44 -14.34 0.82 -3.77
N THR A 45 -14.76 2.07 -3.93
CA THR A 45 -14.63 2.79 -5.20
C THR A 45 -13.16 3.10 -5.47
N ASP A 46 -12.81 3.34 -6.73
CA ASP A 46 -11.44 3.72 -7.10
C ASP A 46 -11.00 5.01 -6.42
N VAL A 47 -11.92 5.96 -6.21
CA VAL A 47 -11.64 7.22 -5.51
C VAL A 47 -11.27 6.98 -4.05
N GLU A 48 -12.00 6.10 -3.35
CA GLU A 48 -11.68 5.73 -1.96
C GLU A 48 -10.34 5.00 -1.88
N ALA A 49 -10.09 4.06 -2.79
CA ALA A 49 -8.82 3.35 -2.87
C ALA A 49 -7.64 4.31 -3.12
N ILE A 50 -7.77 5.26 -4.06
CA ILE A 50 -6.76 6.30 -4.32
C ILE A 50 -6.47 7.10 -3.04
N LYS A 51 -7.52 7.54 -2.33
CA LYS A 51 -7.35 8.31 -1.09
C LYS A 51 -6.62 7.53 -0.01
N ILE A 52 -6.91 6.24 0.15
CA ILE A 52 -6.20 5.35 1.07
C ILE A 52 -4.72 5.22 0.68
N ILE A 53 -4.43 5.02 -0.60
CA ILE A 53 -3.05 4.94 -1.11
C ILE A 53 -2.29 6.26 -0.89
N GLN A 54 -2.91 7.41 -1.16
CA GLN A 54 -2.31 8.72 -0.91
C GLN A 54 -1.92 8.91 0.56
N ASN A 55 -2.78 8.47 1.49
CA ASN A 55 -2.48 8.50 2.92
C ASN A 55 -1.28 7.60 3.27
N LEU A 56 -1.21 6.39 2.72
CA LEU A 56 -0.08 5.48 2.92
C LEU A 56 1.24 6.05 2.35
N VAL A 57 1.18 6.78 1.22
CA VAL A 57 2.34 7.48 0.66
C VAL A 57 2.79 8.59 1.60
N LYS A 58 1.85 9.38 2.13
CA LYS A 58 2.15 10.45 3.09
C LYS A 58 2.83 9.90 4.35
N GLN A 59 2.27 8.86 4.96
CA GLN A 59 2.84 8.21 6.15
C GLN A 59 4.27 7.71 5.92
N ARG A 60 4.55 7.12 4.74
CA ARG A 60 5.90 6.66 4.40
C ARG A 60 6.89 7.82 4.23
N LYS A 61 6.46 8.94 3.63
CA LYS A 61 7.30 10.14 3.51
C LYS A 61 7.64 10.73 4.88
N GLU A 62 6.63 10.89 5.73
CA GLU A 62 6.80 11.39 7.10
C GLU A 62 7.71 10.48 7.92
N ALA A 63 7.57 9.15 7.81
CA ALA A 63 8.46 8.20 8.47
C ALA A 63 9.91 8.31 7.97
N ALA A 64 10.12 8.41 6.65
CA ALA A 64 11.45 8.56 6.06
C ALA A 64 12.13 9.86 6.51
N ASP A 65 11.39 10.97 6.58
CA ASP A 65 11.90 12.24 7.10
C ASP A 65 12.31 12.10 8.57
N ILE A 66 11.47 11.48 9.42
CA ILE A 66 11.79 11.20 10.83
C ILE A 66 13.04 10.32 10.96
N TYR A 67 13.16 9.25 10.18
CA TYR A 67 14.33 8.37 10.25
C TYR A 67 15.61 9.11 9.86
N LYS A 68 15.54 9.92 8.81
CA LYS A 68 16.65 10.77 8.36
C LYS A 68 17.07 11.78 9.43
N GLU A 69 16.12 12.46 10.06
CA GLU A 69 16.37 13.42 11.15
C GLU A 69 17.06 12.76 12.36
N ASN A 70 16.77 11.48 12.61
CA ASN A 70 17.36 10.69 13.69
C ASN A 70 18.62 9.90 13.26
N GLY A 71 19.16 10.17 12.08
CA GLY A 71 20.39 9.53 11.57
C GLY A 71 20.23 8.06 11.15
N ARG A 72 19.01 7.56 11.00
CA ARG A 72 18.66 6.18 10.62
C ARG A 72 18.40 6.03 9.13
N ASN A 73 19.42 6.33 8.31
CA ASN A 73 19.29 6.30 6.83
C ASN A 73 19.08 4.88 6.24
N ASP A 74 19.18 3.85 7.07
CA ASP A 74 18.91 2.46 6.72
C ASP A 74 17.41 2.09 6.73
N LEU A 75 16.55 2.99 7.24
CA LEU A 75 15.09 2.84 7.38
C LEU A 75 14.33 3.88 6.55
#